data_AF-M3K090-F1
#
_entry.id   AF-M3K090-F1
#
_cell.length_a   1.000
_cell.length_b   1.000
_cell.length_c   1.000
_cell.angle_alpha   90.00
_cell.angle_beta   90.00
_cell.angle_gamma   90.00
#
_symmetry.space_group_name_H-M   'P 1'
#
loop_
_entity.id
_entity.type
_entity.pdbx_description
1 polymer ?
#
loop_
_entity_poly.entity_id
_entity_poly.type
_entity_poly.pdbx_seq_one_letter_code
_entity_poly.pdbx_strand_id
1 'polypeptide(L)'
;SGWGAISLLKNLDTTLYNVTIISPRNYFLFTPLLPSVPTGTIDMRSIIEPVRAIINQRPGEVNYLEAEAIDIDPTSNKLTIRQSTTVHSGHTSEDTTTTNQRIHREHGMDHITSDVSYDYLVVAIGAKPSTFGIPGVAENSTFVKEVNDSIKIKKKLIDLVEAANLLPQSDPERKRLLHVI
;
A
#
# COMPACT_ATOMS: atom_id res chain seq x y z
N SER A 1 0.20 6.46 4.45
CA SER A 1 0.96 6.32 5.71
C SER A 1 2.47 6.20 5.46
N GLY A 2 3.08 7.21 4.81
CA GLY A 2 4.52 7.23 4.50
C GLY A 2 5.31 8.16 5.41
N TRP A 3 6.56 8.44 5.02
CA TRP A 3 7.45 9.38 5.71
C TRP A 3 6.81 10.73 6.00
N GLY A 4 6.22 11.39 5.00
CA GLY A 4 5.59 12.71 5.17
C GLY A 4 4.44 12.67 6.19
N ALA A 5 3.51 11.73 6.04
CA ALA A 5 2.35 11.61 6.92
C ALA A 5 2.74 11.30 8.37
N ILE A 6 3.64 10.33 8.57
CA ILE A 6 4.04 9.89 9.90
C ILE A 6 4.97 10.91 10.58
N SER A 7 5.85 11.57 9.83
CA SER A 7 6.67 12.67 10.37
C SER A 7 5.82 13.85 10.81
N LEU A 8 4.80 14.22 10.03
CA LEU A 8 3.86 15.27 10.44
C LEU A 8 3.12 14.86 11.72
N LEU A 9 2.48 13.68 11.73
CA LEU A 9 1.78 13.17 12.91
C LEU A 9 2.67 13.15 14.15
N LYS A 10 3.95 12.82 13.98
CA LYS A 10 4.93 12.77 15.07
C LYS A 10 5.17 14.11 15.75
N ASN A 11 5.07 15.21 15.01
CA ASN A 11 5.37 16.57 15.46
C ASN A 11 4.12 17.46 15.63
N LEU A 12 2.97 17.02 15.14
CA LEU A 12 1.70 17.72 15.29
C LEU A 12 1.17 17.56 16.73
N ASP A 13 0.73 18.66 17.32
CA ASP A 13 -0.01 18.62 18.58
C ASP A 13 -1.44 18.15 18.33
N THR A 14 -1.68 16.86 18.58
CA THR A 14 -2.98 16.21 18.37
C THR A 14 -4.05 16.64 19.38
N THR A 15 -3.71 17.40 20.43
CA THR A 15 -4.72 17.92 21.38
C THR A 15 -5.49 19.11 20.80
N LEU A 16 -4.95 19.74 19.77
CA LEU A 16 -5.54 20.90 19.09
C LEU A 16 -6.36 20.52 17.85
N TYR A 17 -6.24 19.29 17.35
CA TYR A 17 -6.84 18.86 16.09
C TYR A 17 -7.39 17.44 16.18
N ASN A 18 -8.56 17.21 15.58
CA ASN A 18 -9.07 15.85 15.32
C ASN A 18 -8.40 15.31 14.05
N VAL A 19 -7.46 14.38 14.20
CA VAL A 19 -6.65 13.92 13.06
C VAL A 19 -7.24 12.63 12.50
N THR A 20 -7.50 12.60 11.18
CA THR A 20 -7.88 11.37 10.48
C THR A 20 -6.83 11.03 9.43
N ILE A 21 -6.28 9.82 9.50
CA ILE A 21 -5.30 9.29 8.55
C ILE A 21 -6.00 8.32 7.61
N ILE A 22 -5.94 8.61 6.31
CA ILE A 22 -6.47 7.74 5.25
C ILE A 22 -5.31 7.15 4.47
N SER A 23 -5.27 5.83 4.37
CA SER A 23 -4.23 5.10 3.62
C SER A 23 -4.69 3.68 3.34
N PRO A 24 -4.47 3.11 2.15
CA PRO A 24 -4.72 1.69 1.91
C PRO A 24 -3.71 0.78 2.62
N ARG A 25 -2.62 1.37 3.13
CA ARG A 25 -1.54 0.67 3.83
C ARG A 25 -1.59 0.96 5.33
N ASN A 26 -1.80 -0.06 6.14
CA ASN A 26 -1.96 0.05 7.60
C ASN A 26 -0.67 0.00 8.43
N TYR A 27 0.49 0.14 7.77
CA TYR A 27 1.79 0.28 8.41
C TYR A 27 2.61 1.41 7.77
N PHE A 28 3.50 1.99 8.57
CA PHE A 28 4.64 2.76 8.12
C PHE A 28 5.73 1.81 7.62
N LEU A 29 6.46 2.22 6.57
CA LEU A 29 7.56 1.46 5.98
C LEU A 29 8.84 2.30 6.04
N PHE A 30 9.88 1.77 6.68
CA PHE A 30 11.22 2.36 6.68
C PHE A 30 11.94 2.01 5.36
N THR A 31 11.60 2.76 4.31
CA THR A 31 12.07 2.52 2.94
C THR A 31 13.59 2.38 2.76
N PRO A 32 14.49 3.04 3.54
CA PRO A 32 15.93 2.86 3.37
C PRO A 32 16.43 1.42 3.56
N LEU A 33 15.74 0.58 4.34
CA LEU A 33 16.13 -0.82 4.58
C LEU A 33 15.34 -1.83 3.72
N LEU A 34 14.42 -1.36 2.87
CA LEU A 34 13.64 -2.22 1.99
C LEU A 34 14.50 -3.12 1.07
N PRO A 35 15.63 -2.65 0.49
CA PRO A 35 16.49 -3.49 -0.34
C PRO A 35 17.17 -4.65 0.40
N SER A 36 17.19 -4.64 1.74
CA SER A 36 17.76 -5.71 2.57
C SER A 36 16.79 -6.86 2.86
N VAL A 37 15.50 -6.69 2.54
CA VAL A 37 14.46 -7.70 2.75
C VAL A 37 14.51 -8.85 1.74
N PRO A 38 14.69 -8.62 0.42
CA PRO A 38 14.72 -9.70 -0.57
C PRO A 38 15.79 -10.75 -0.29
N THR A 39 16.98 -10.31 0.15
CA THR A 39 18.11 -11.18 0.51
C THR A 39 17.97 -11.82 1.87
N GLY A 40 16.98 -11.42 2.68
CA GLY A 40 16.80 -11.90 4.05
C GLY A 40 17.83 -11.36 5.04
N THR A 41 18.60 -10.32 4.70
CA THR A 41 19.51 -9.65 5.64
C THR A 41 18.74 -9.01 6.80
N ILE A 42 17.53 -8.52 6.53
CA ILE A 42 16.62 -7.98 7.53
C ILE A 42 15.22 -8.53 7.27
N ASP A 43 14.49 -8.88 8.33
CA ASP A 43 13.10 -9.30 8.21
C ASP A 43 12.18 -8.11 7.93
N MET A 44 11.15 -8.31 7.11
CA MET A 44 10.20 -7.25 6.79
C MET A 44 9.53 -6.65 8.03
N ARG A 45 9.29 -7.46 9.07
CA ARG A 45 8.66 -7.03 10.33
C ARG A 45 9.56 -6.07 11.11
N SER A 46 10.87 -6.10 10.86
CA SER A 46 11.83 -5.18 11.48
C SER A 46 11.85 -3.80 10.83
N ILE A 47 11.22 -3.61 9.67
CA ILE A 47 11.23 -2.35 8.92
C ILE A 47 9.84 -1.74 8.73
N ILE A 48 8.81 -2.32 9.37
CA ILE A 48 7.44 -1.81 9.38
C ILE A 48 6.98 -1.50 10.80
N GLU A 49 6.10 -0.51 10.91
CA GLU A 49 5.45 -0.17 12.19
C GLU A 49 3.95 0.02 11.92
N PRO A 50 3.04 -0.73 12.60
CA PRO A 50 1.60 -0.57 12.40
C PRO A 50 1.16 0.87 12.68
N VAL A 51 0.36 1.46 11.78
CA VAL A 51 -0.13 2.84 11.96
C VAL A 51 -0.91 2.97 13.27
N ARG A 52 -1.69 1.94 13.61
CA ARG A 52 -2.44 1.89 14.87
C ARG A 52 -1.54 1.94 16.12
N ALA A 53 -0.34 1.38 16.07
CA ALA A 53 0.62 1.50 17.16
C ALA A 53 1.13 2.94 17.30
N ILE A 54 1.37 3.63 16.18
CA ILE A 54 1.86 5.02 16.15
C ILE A 54 0.79 6.01 16.64
N ILE A 55 -0.48 5.84 16.22
CA ILE A 55 -1.56 6.74 16.62
C ILE A 55 -1.93 6.58 18.11
N ASN A 56 -1.86 5.36 18.66
CA ASN A 56 -2.16 5.10 20.07
C ASN A 56 -1.15 5.75 21.04
N GLN A 57 0.00 6.19 20.55
CA GLN A 57 1.00 6.94 21.33
C GLN A 57 0.72 8.44 21.36
N ARG A 58 -0.32 8.92 20.67
CA ARG A 58 -0.67 10.35 20.59
C ARG A 58 -1.59 10.73 21.76
N PRO A 59 -1.43 11.92 22.35
CA PRO A 59 -2.27 12.37 23.47
C PRO A 59 -3.70 12.75 23.05
N GLY A 60 -3.94 13.07 21.78
CA GLY A 60 -5.25 13.46 21.27
C GLY A 60 -5.93 12.39 20.42
N GLU A 61 -7.15 12.67 19.96
CA GLU A 61 -7.91 11.73 19.13
C GLU A 61 -7.33 11.66 17.72
N VAL A 62 -6.88 10.45 17.35
CA VAL A 62 -6.36 10.17 16.01
C VAL A 62 -7.02 8.92 15.45
N ASN A 63 -7.76 9.11 14.36
CA ASN A 63 -8.47 8.05 13.67
C ASN A 63 -7.67 7.55 12.46
N TYR A 64 -7.78 6.25 12.18
CA TYR A 64 -7.15 5.62 11.01
C TYR A 64 -8.19 4.87 10.18
N LEU A 65 -8.32 5.26 8.91
CA LEU A 65 -9.17 4.63 7.92
C LEU A 65 -8.31 3.92 6.87
N GLU A 66 -8.47 2.60 6.80
CA GLU A 66 -7.80 1.77 5.80
C GLU A 66 -8.57 1.84 4.47
N ALA A 67 -8.28 2.87 3.69
CA ALA A 67 -8.94 3.20 2.43
C ALA A 67 -8.03 4.00 1.49
N GLU A 68 -8.33 3.95 0.18
CA GLU A 68 -7.68 4.77 -0.84
C GLU A 68 -8.41 6.09 -1.00
N ALA A 69 -7.68 7.21 -1.06
CA ALA A 69 -8.23 8.48 -1.51
C ALA A 69 -8.31 8.47 -3.04
N ILE A 70 -9.50 8.67 -3.61
CA ILE A 70 -9.73 8.60 -5.06
C ILE A 70 -10.00 9.96 -5.70
N ASP A 71 -10.58 10.90 -4.97
CA ASP A 71 -10.89 12.24 -5.48
C ASP A 71 -10.87 13.29 -4.35
N ILE A 72 -10.55 14.52 -4.70
CA ILE A 72 -10.50 15.67 -3.78
C ILE A 72 -11.35 16.79 -4.38
N ASP A 73 -12.42 17.17 -3.69
CA ASP A 73 -13.18 18.37 -3.99
C ASP A 73 -12.72 19.53 -3.07
N PRO A 74 -11.91 20.48 -3.58
CA PRO A 74 -11.43 21.63 -2.81
C PRO A 74 -12.49 22.71 -2.64
N THR A 75 -13.60 22.67 -3.38
CA THR A 75 -14.67 23.68 -3.28
C THR A 75 -15.62 23.38 -2.13
N SER A 76 -15.93 22.10 -1.91
CA SER A 76 -16.76 21.64 -0.80
C SER A 76 -15.96 21.07 0.38
N ASN A 77 -14.63 21.09 0.30
CA ASN A 77 -13.69 20.50 1.26
C ASN A 77 -14.01 19.03 1.60
N LYS A 78 -14.19 18.22 0.56
CA LYS A 78 -14.49 16.79 0.67
C LYS A 78 -13.43 15.94 0.01
N LEU A 79 -13.12 14.81 0.64
CA LEU A 79 -12.25 13.78 0.12
C LEU A 79 -13.08 12.51 -0.07
N THR A 80 -13.15 12.01 -1.30
CA THR A 80 -13.79 10.74 -1.59
C THR A 80 -12.80 9.60 -1.36
N ILE A 81 -13.18 8.65 -0.51
CA ILE A 81 -12.38 7.47 -0.17
C ILE A 81 -13.05 6.19 -0.66
N ARG A 82 -12.24 5.19 -0.98
CA ARG A 82 -12.67 3.86 -1.42
C ARG A 82 -12.00 2.77 -0.60
N GLN A 83 -12.80 1.85 -0.05
CA GLN A 83 -12.33 0.61 0.57
C GLN A 83 -12.83 -0.57 -0.25
N SER A 84 -11.98 -1.59 -0.43
CA SER A 84 -12.35 -2.84 -1.08
C SER A 84 -12.55 -3.94 -0.02
N THR A 85 -13.66 -4.67 -0.08
CA THR A 85 -13.92 -5.82 0.80
C THR A 85 -14.22 -7.08 0.00
N THR A 86 -13.72 -8.23 0.47
CA THR A 86 -14.06 -9.56 -0.03
C THR A 86 -15.21 -10.20 0.74
N VAL A 87 -15.63 -9.60 1.86
CA VAL A 87 -16.74 -10.08 2.66
C VAL A 87 -18.03 -9.58 2.03
N HIS A 88 -18.81 -10.50 1.51
CA HIS A 88 -20.14 -10.22 0.99
C HIS A 88 -21.04 -9.79 2.14
N SER A 89 -21.36 -8.49 2.22
CA SER A 89 -22.56 -8.09 2.94
C SER A 89 -23.72 -8.71 2.17
N GLY A 90 -24.45 -9.67 2.75
CA GLY A 90 -25.58 -10.36 2.11
C GLY A 90 -26.77 -9.47 1.73
N HIS A 91 -26.55 -8.16 1.57
CA HIS A 91 -27.47 -7.20 0.98
C HIS A 91 -27.41 -7.35 -0.54
N THR A 92 -28.44 -8.01 -1.07
CA THR A 92 -28.79 -8.04 -2.48
C THR A 92 -28.92 -6.62 -3.02
N SER A 93 -27.98 -6.22 -3.88
CA SER A 93 -28.05 -5.34 -5.07
C SER A 93 -29.10 -4.21 -5.20
N GLU A 94 -29.75 -3.76 -4.13
CA GLU A 94 -30.61 -2.59 -4.13
C GLU A 94 -30.02 -1.57 -3.18
N ASP A 95 -29.63 -0.44 -3.77
CA ASP A 95 -29.08 0.78 -3.18
C ASP A 95 -29.55 1.07 -1.74
N THR A 96 -28.90 0.45 -0.74
CA THR A 96 -28.99 0.93 0.64
C THR A 96 -28.16 2.20 0.76
N THR A 97 -28.71 3.27 0.18
CA THR A 97 -28.21 4.64 0.25
C THR A 97 -28.35 5.12 1.69
N THR A 98 -27.50 4.61 2.57
CA THR A 98 -27.35 5.16 3.92
C THR A 98 -26.53 6.44 3.79
N THR A 99 -27.24 7.49 3.35
CA THR A 99 -26.95 8.92 3.21
C THR A 99 -25.60 9.40 2.63
N ASN A 100 -24.49 8.67 2.68
CA ASN A 100 -23.19 9.08 2.10
C ASN A 100 -22.30 7.93 1.61
N GLN A 101 -22.77 6.67 1.65
CA GLN A 101 -22.00 5.51 1.23
C GLN A 101 -22.56 4.92 -0.05
N ARG A 102 -21.67 4.63 -1.02
CA ARG A 102 -22.01 4.00 -2.29
C ARG A 102 -21.28 2.66 -2.39
N ILE A 103 -21.99 1.62 -2.77
CA ILE A 103 -21.41 0.27 -2.96
C ILE A 103 -21.40 -0.03 -4.45
N HIS A 104 -20.22 -0.30 -5.01
CA HIS A 104 -20.06 -0.69 -6.40
C HIS A 104 -19.29 -2.01 -6.50
N ARG A 105 -19.69 -2.89 -7.41
CA ARG A 105 -19.07 -4.20 -7.59
C ARG A 105 -18.17 -4.22 -8.81
N GLU A 106 -16.91 -4.61 -8.62
CA GLU A 106 -15.94 -4.70 -9.71
C GLU A 106 -15.04 -5.93 -9.52
N HIS A 107 -14.82 -6.72 -10.57
CA HIS A 107 -13.94 -7.90 -10.55
C HIS A 107 -14.19 -8.90 -9.39
N GLY A 108 -15.44 -9.00 -8.91
CA GLY A 108 -15.81 -9.89 -7.81
C GLY A 108 -15.54 -9.34 -6.40
N MET A 109 -15.13 -8.08 -6.28
CA MET A 109 -14.96 -7.37 -5.01
C MET A 109 -16.00 -6.25 -4.85
N ASP A 110 -16.42 -6.00 -3.62
CA ASP A 110 -17.30 -4.87 -3.31
C ASP A 110 -16.43 -3.67 -2.92
N HIS A 111 -16.66 -2.54 -3.58
CA HIS A 111 -16.01 -1.26 -3.32
C HIS A 111 -16.98 -0.32 -2.63
N ILE A 112 -16.66 0.04 -1.40
CA ILE A 112 -17.42 0.99 -0.60
C ILE A 112 -16.75 2.35 -0.75
N THR A 113 -17.51 3.31 -1.26
CA THR A 113 -17.08 4.70 -1.43
C THR A 113 -17.81 5.58 -0.43
N SER A 114 -17.09 6.51 0.21
CA SER A 114 -17.65 7.48 1.16
C SER A 114 -16.93 8.81 1.02
N ASP A 115 -17.62 9.91 1.31
CA ASP A 115 -17.00 11.22 1.43
C ASP A 115 -16.58 11.51 2.87
N VAL A 116 -15.42 12.15 3.04
CA VAL A 116 -14.88 12.63 4.30
C VAL A 116 -14.64 14.13 4.19
N SER A 117 -15.32 14.91 5.02
CA SER A 117 -15.10 16.37 5.09
C SER A 117 -13.80 16.69 5.84
N TYR A 118 -13.14 17.79 5.47
CA TYR A 118 -11.94 18.27 6.16
C TYR A 118 -11.94 19.80 6.32
N ASP A 119 -11.27 20.29 7.36
CA ASP A 119 -10.91 21.73 7.46
C ASP A 119 -9.54 21.99 6.83
N TYR A 120 -8.61 21.06 7.06
CA TYR A 120 -7.26 21.08 6.50
C TYR A 120 -6.93 19.71 5.89
N LEU A 121 -6.46 19.70 4.65
CA LEU A 121 -6.03 18.49 3.96
C LEU A 121 -4.52 18.48 3.79
N VAL A 122 -3.87 17.43 4.28
CA VAL A 122 -2.43 17.19 4.05
C VAL A 122 -2.26 16.02 3.10
N VAL A 123 -1.70 16.28 1.93
CA VAL A 123 -1.44 15.27 0.91
C VAL A 123 -0.02 14.73 1.05
N ALA A 124 0.10 13.49 1.54
CA ALA A 124 1.38 12.79 1.74
C ALA A 124 1.36 11.37 1.16
N ILE A 125 0.84 11.24 -0.07
CA ILE A 125 0.61 9.95 -0.76
C ILE A 125 1.86 9.36 -1.41
N GLY A 126 2.94 10.14 -1.55
CA GLY A 126 4.17 9.72 -2.22
C GLY A 126 4.02 9.64 -3.73
N ALA A 127 4.78 8.75 -4.36
CA ALA A 127 4.82 8.54 -5.80
C ALA A 127 4.90 7.05 -6.15
N LYS A 128 4.38 6.67 -7.32
CA LYS A 128 4.45 5.30 -7.85
C LYS A 128 5.71 5.12 -8.72
N PRO A 129 6.20 3.89 -8.91
CA PRO A 129 7.24 3.60 -9.89
C PRO A 129 6.80 4.08 -11.29
N SER A 130 7.73 4.67 -12.03
CA SER A 130 7.52 5.06 -13.42
C SER A 130 8.22 4.07 -14.33
N THR A 131 7.53 3.59 -15.37
CA THR A 131 8.11 2.76 -16.42
C THR A 131 8.68 3.58 -17.58
N PHE A 132 8.45 4.90 -17.57
CA PHE A 132 8.80 5.82 -18.67
C PHE A 132 8.23 5.39 -20.03
N GLY A 133 7.14 4.61 -20.04
CA GLY A 133 6.55 4.08 -21.27
C GLY A 133 7.37 2.98 -21.94
N ILE A 134 8.41 2.46 -21.28
CA ILE A 134 9.24 1.37 -21.82
C ILE A 134 8.40 0.08 -21.83
N PRO A 135 8.13 -0.50 -23.01
CA PRO A 135 7.33 -1.72 -23.12
C PRO A 135 7.97 -2.89 -22.37
N GLY A 136 7.16 -3.70 -21.69
CA GLY A 136 7.64 -4.90 -21.00
C GLY A 136 8.16 -4.68 -19.59
N VAL A 137 8.40 -3.43 -19.14
CA VAL A 137 8.88 -3.17 -17.77
C VAL A 137 7.81 -3.53 -16.75
N ALA A 138 6.56 -3.14 -16.95
CA ALA A 138 5.48 -3.45 -15.99
C ALA A 138 5.19 -4.95 -15.92
N GLU A 139 5.37 -5.67 -17.03
CA GLU A 139 5.03 -7.08 -17.18
C GLU A 139 6.16 -8.02 -16.74
N ASN A 140 7.42 -7.65 -17.00
CA ASN A 140 8.57 -8.55 -16.82
C ASN A 140 9.49 -8.18 -15.65
N SER A 141 9.40 -6.95 -15.12
CA SER A 141 10.23 -6.51 -13.99
C SER A 141 9.49 -6.64 -12.66
N THR A 142 10.26 -6.59 -11.57
CA THR A 142 9.71 -6.42 -10.22
C THR A 142 10.28 -5.12 -9.66
N PHE A 143 9.41 -4.21 -9.21
CA PHE A 143 9.85 -2.97 -8.56
C PHE A 143 10.42 -3.25 -7.16
N VAL A 144 11.01 -2.25 -6.52
CA VAL A 144 11.38 -2.30 -5.10
C VAL A 144 10.80 -1.05 -4.43
N LYS A 145 9.49 -1.06 -4.20
CA LYS A 145 8.76 0.11 -3.67
C LYS A 145 8.05 -0.18 -2.36
N GLU A 146 7.44 -1.35 -2.25
CA GLU A 146 6.64 -1.80 -1.12
C GLU A 146 7.13 -3.16 -0.60
N VAL A 147 6.72 -3.55 0.61
CA VAL A 147 7.10 -4.84 1.22
C VAL A 147 6.73 -6.03 0.34
N ASN A 148 5.55 -5.97 -0.29
CA ASN A 148 5.08 -7.02 -1.20
C ASN A 148 6.02 -7.21 -2.40
N ASP A 149 6.70 -6.15 -2.84
CA ASP A 149 7.66 -6.26 -3.92
C ASP A 149 8.90 -7.06 -3.47
N SER A 150 9.40 -6.78 -2.27
CA SER A 150 10.53 -7.52 -1.71
C SER A 150 10.21 -9.00 -1.49
N ILE A 151 8.98 -9.33 -1.07
CA ILE A 151 8.50 -10.72 -0.96
C ILE A 151 8.48 -11.38 -2.34
N LYS A 152 7.97 -10.69 -3.37
CA LYS A 152 7.96 -11.20 -4.74
C LYS A 152 9.37 -11.45 -5.27
N ILE A 153 10.32 -10.55 -5.03
CA ILE A 153 11.72 -10.71 -5.45
C ILE A 153 12.34 -11.92 -4.76
N LYS A 154 12.20 -12.03 -3.44
CA LYS A 154 12.72 -13.18 -2.68
C LYS A 154 12.18 -14.50 -3.20
N LYS A 155 10.86 -14.58 -3.41
CA LYS A 155 10.22 -15.77 -3.97
C LYS A 155 10.74 -16.09 -5.37
N LYS A 156 10.77 -15.10 -6.27
CA LYS A 156 11.25 -15.29 -7.65
C LYS A 156 12.71 -15.76 -7.68
N LEU A 157 13.58 -15.21 -6.83
CA LEU A 157 14.97 -15.62 -6.74
C LEU A 157 15.10 -17.09 -6.31
N ILE A 158 14.37 -17.51 -5.26
CA ILE A 158 14.38 -18.89 -4.79
C ILE A 158 13.85 -19.83 -5.89
N ASP A 159 12.71 -19.50 -6.49
CA ASP A 159 12.10 -20.31 -7.55
C ASP A 159 13.07 -20.49 -8.75
N LEU A 160 13.81 -19.43 -9.12
CA LEU A 160 14.80 -19.48 -10.20
C LEU A 160 16.02 -20.34 -9.86
N VAL A 161 16.51 -20.29 -8.61
CA VAL A 161 17.62 -21.12 -8.16
C VAL A 161 17.23 -22.60 -8.15
N GLU A 162 16.04 -22.93 -7.65
CA GLU A 162 15.53 -24.30 -7.66
C GLU A 162 15.35 -24.84 -9.09
N ALA A 163 14.75 -24.04 -9.98
CA ALA A 163 14.58 -24.42 -11.39
C ALA A 163 15.94 -24.61 -12.09
N ALA A 164 16.90 -23.71 -11.88
CA ALA A 164 18.24 -23.82 -12.45
C ALA A 164 19.00 -25.05 -11.96
N ASN A 165 18.73 -25.49 -10.72
CA ASN A 165 19.39 -26.64 -10.12
C ASN A 165 18.99 -27.98 -10.79
N LEU A 166 17.82 -28.05 -11.44
CA LEU A 166 17.37 -29.21 -12.21
C LEU A 166 18.12 -29.38 -13.55
N LEU A 167 18.82 -28.35 -14.02
CA LEU A 167 19.48 -28.32 -15.31
C LEU A 167 20.99 -28.64 -15.20
N PRO A 168 21.61 -29.31 -16.19
CA PRO A 168 23.06 -29.52 -16.24
C PRO A 168 23.86 -28.20 -16.21
N GLN A 169 25.10 -28.25 -15.73
CA GLN A 169 25.97 -27.06 -15.69
C GLN A 169 26.24 -26.44 -17.07
N SER A 170 26.25 -27.26 -18.12
CA SER A 170 26.47 -26.81 -19.51
C SER A 170 25.22 -26.24 -20.19
N ASP A 171 24.05 -26.30 -19.56
CA ASP A 171 22.80 -25.84 -20.15
C ASP A 171 22.73 -24.30 -20.19
N PRO A 172 22.56 -23.67 -21.37
CA PRO A 172 22.42 -22.22 -21.47
C PRO A 172 21.23 -21.66 -20.70
N GLU A 173 20.14 -22.43 -20.53
CA GLU A 173 18.99 -22.00 -19.73
C GLU A 173 19.33 -21.88 -18.25
N ARG A 174 20.23 -22.72 -17.73
CA ARG A 174 20.74 -22.57 -16.35
C ARG A 174 21.39 -21.20 -16.17
N LYS A 175 22.20 -20.76 -17.14
CA LYS A 175 22.83 -19.43 -17.11
C LYS A 175 21.78 -18.31 -17.20
N ARG A 176 20.74 -18.48 -18.03
CA ARG A 176 19.65 -17.50 -18.17
C ARG A 176 18.85 -17.35 -16.87
N LEU A 177 18.51 -18.45 -16.20
CA LEU A 177 17.75 -18.44 -14.95
C LEU A 177 18.52 -17.79 -13.79
N LEU A 178 19.84 -17.92 -13.77
CA LEU A 178 20.72 -17.33 -12.75
C LEU A 178 21.20 -15.91 -13.09
N HIS A 179 20.73 -15.32 -14.19
CA HIS A 179 21.05 -13.96 -14.58
C HIS A 179 20.03 -12.98 -13.99
N VAL A 180 20.51 -12.07 -13.13
CA VAL A 180 19.68 -11.03 -12.50
C VAL A 180 20.07 -9.67 -13.08
N ILE A 181 19.06 -8.90 -13.49
CA ILE A 181 19.18 -7.51 -13.96
C ILE A 181 18.31 -6.65 -13.04
#